data_AF-A0A229VW66-F1
#
_entry.id   AF-A0A229VW66-F1
#
_cell.length_a   1.000
_cell.length_b   1.000
_cell.length_c   1.000
_cell.angle_alpha   90.00
_cell.angle_beta   90.00
_cell.angle_gamma   90.00
#
_symmetry.space_group_name_H-M   'P 1'
#
loop_
_entity.id
_entity.type
_entity.pdbx_description
1 polymer ?
#
loop_
_entity_poly.entity_id
_entity_poly.type
_entity_poly.pdbx_seq_one_letter_code
_entity_poly.pdbx_strand_id
1 'polypeptide(L)'
;MNTTTYHDPAGTPSAGTTSADATIWTVGDSTVSAFNDVFYIPRIGYGEALGRYFDAEVINLARSGSSSTSFTTLDAYCTLLDGDPDTSTPALGTRTDRAQFLLIAFGHNDEKADPERHTDPRGNRHTPGSFSWSLTEHYIFPALQRGVRPVLCTPIARLNANDNTANGYRSACGHVTDDGDYAQAIRNLAAELNEDGIPVDLLDMTQATIGLNIGMGPDAQWLHAFGSARPESIGDASGDSADSTDTHSGILDGMRPIGLDPTHTNLFGARMHAWLVAQLARQQGITLADFARPGMEQPTYEQDFPVSVNPAYTVPEYTPPQTPSTRWPLFRDAHGTVWQGSVFGNLGVDPKTSTDFDATASGTANTADSPALTLKVAGNHGKIAGNDDGMLMYFVQLPANAEFTLTATATIEAIDSANEQVSYGLMVRDDMLIDRDTPAMMGDYAAVGYRFHAVTGFGRRGGTLISGPEAALRYGDVGERVRLEVTGTADGYTLRFGDNPAASQGFDYRLTTVDPEHVYVGFFVARNATVTFRDVRLQVTGNGQAMAKPANTTEQEEQ
;
A
#
# COMPACT_ATOMS: atom_id res chain seq x y z
N MET A 1 -13.23 4.58 -17.83
CA MET A 1 -11.95 3.93 -18.16
C MET A 1 -12.26 2.46 -18.41
N ASN A 2 -11.81 1.86 -19.51
CA ASN A 2 -11.88 0.41 -19.67
C ASN A 2 -10.88 -0.19 -18.69
N THR A 3 -11.37 -0.82 -17.63
CA THR A 3 -10.54 -1.47 -16.61
C THR A 3 -10.41 -2.94 -17.01
N THR A 4 -9.25 -3.35 -17.49
CA THR A 4 -8.97 -4.74 -17.91
C THR A 4 -8.58 -5.57 -16.68
N THR A 5 -9.37 -6.59 -16.35
CA THR A 5 -8.99 -7.59 -15.36
C THR A 5 -7.72 -8.29 -15.82
N TYR A 6 -6.68 -8.29 -15.00
CA TYR A 6 -5.42 -8.96 -15.31
C TYR A 6 -5.54 -10.45 -14.99
N HIS A 7 -5.48 -11.26 -16.04
CA HIS A 7 -5.32 -12.71 -15.98
C HIS A 7 -3.99 -13.06 -16.65
N ASP A 8 -3.30 -14.13 -16.24
CA ASP A 8 -2.15 -14.61 -17.01
C ASP A 8 -2.65 -15.12 -18.38
N PRO A 9 -2.34 -14.46 -19.51
CA PRO A 9 -2.80 -14.90 -20.82
C PRO A 9 -2.23 -16.27 -21.21
N ALA A 10 -1.11 -16.70 -20.60
CA ALA A 10 -0.55 -18.03 -20.79
C ALA A 10 -1.27 -19.12 -19.97
N GLY A 11 -2.18 -18.74 -19.06
CA GLY A 11 -3.05 -19.65 -18.31
C GLY A 11 -4.32 -20.04 -19.07
N THR A 12 -4.60 -19.43 -20.24
CA THR A 12 -5.68 -19.89 -21.11
C THR A 12 -5.16 -21.07 -21.91
N PRO A 13 -5.75 -22.28 -21.81
CA PRO A 13 -5.34 -23.39 -22.66
C PRO A 13 -5.46 -22.95 -24.12
N SER A 14 -4.35 -23.09 -24.87
CA SER A 14 -4.37 -23.06 -26.33
C SER A 14 -5.60 -23.83 -26.80
N ALA A 15 -6.40 -23.23 -27.71
CA ALA A 15 -7.53 -23.89 -28.36
C ALA A 15 -7.04 -25.18 -29.07
N GLY A 16 -7.04 -26.26 -28.31
CA GLY A 16 -6.23 -27.46 -28.51
C GLY A 16 -6.48 -28.36 -27.32
N THR A 17 -7.66 -28.97 -27.34
CA THR A 17 -8.29 -29.84 -26.34
C THR A 17 -7.33 -30.88 -25.74
N THR A 18 -6.83 -30.64 -24.53
CA THR A 18 -6.58 -31.67 -23.53
C THR A 18 -7.53 -31.41 -22.36
N SER A 19 -8.35 -32.40 -22.02
CA SER A 19 -9.20 -32.34 -20.83
C SER A 19 -8.30 -32.22 -19.62
N ALA A 20 -8.49 -31.19 -18.78
CA ALA A 20 -7.75 -31.07 -17.53
C ALA A 20 -8.08 -32.25 -16.59
N ASP A 21 -7.07 -32.88 -16.01
CA ASP A 21 -7.20 -34.10 -15.19
C ASP A 21 -7.49 -33.79 -13.71
N ALA A 22 -7.50 -32.51 -13.33
CA ALA A 22 -7.88 -32.04 -12.00
C ALA A 22 -8.65 -30.72 -12.02
N THR A 23 -9.24 -30.36 -10.88
CA THR A 23 -9.76 -29.03 -10.57
C THR A 23 -9.15 -28.51 -9.28
N ILE A 24 -8.68 -27.27 -9.31
CA ILE A 24 -8.13 -26.56 -8.16
C ILE A 24 -9.02 -25.35 -7.90
N TRP A 25 -9.84 -25.41 -6.87
CA TRP A 25 -10.46 -24.21 -6.31
C TRP A 25 -9.41 -23.50 -5.46
N THR A 26 -9.37 -22.17 -5.54
CA THR A 26 -8.46 -21.36 -4.74
C THR A 26 -9.26 -20.32 -3.97
N VAL A 27 -9.06 -20.28 -2.66
CA VAL A 27 -9.60 -19.25 -1.76
C VAL A 27 -8.46 -18.60 -1.00
N GLY A 28 -8.58 -17.30 -0.75
CA GLY A 28 -7.51 -16.53 -0.14
C GLY A 28 -7.74 -15.04 -0.24
N ASP A 29 -6.69 -14.31 0.10
CA ASP A 29 -6.66 -12.85 0.12
C ASP A 29 -6.14 -12.23 -1.19
N SER A 30 -5.70 -10.97 -1.11
CA SER A 30 -5.20 -10.18 -2.23
C SER A 30 -3.94 -10.75 -2.86
N THR A 31 -3.15 -11.55 -2.15
CA THR A 31 -1.93 -12.18 -2.70
C THR A 31 -2.24 -13.35 -3.64
N VAL A 32 -3.50 -13.77 -3.68
CA VAL A 32 -3.98 -14.91 -4.45
C VAL A 32 -4.98 -14.48 -5.53
N SER A 33 -5.74 -13.40 -5.29
CA SER A 33 -6.84 -12.95 -6.16
C SER A 33 -6.41 -12.31 -7.49
N ALA A 34 -7.33 -12.32 -8.45
CA ALA A 34 -7.30 -11.41 -9.60
C ALA A 34 -7.43 -9.94 -9.17
N PHE A 35 -6.89 -9.03 -9.99
CA PHE A 35 -7.06 -7.59 -9.84
C PHE A 35 -7.51 -6.93 -11.13
N ASN A 36 -8.07 -5.73 -10.95
CA ASN A 36 -8.35 -4.80 -12.02
C ASN A 36 -7.90 -3.40 -11.57
N ASP A 37 -6.60 -3.14 -11.64
CA ASP A 37 -6.02 -1.84 -11.29
C ASP A 37 -5.28 -1.17 -12.45
N VAL A 38 -5.03 0.12 -12.28
CA VAL A 38 -4.42 1.00 -13.28
C VAL A 38 -2.95 1.25 -12.99
N PHE A 39 -2.32 0.38 -12.19
CA PHE A 39 -0.91 0.49 -11.82
C PHE A 39 -0.03 0.42 -13.08
N TYR A 40 1.17 0.98 -12.99
CA TYR A 40 2.18 0.84 -14.05
C TYR A 40 2.61 -0.62 -14.20
N ILE A 41 2.90 -1.27 -13.07
CA ILE A 41 3.11 -2.71 -12.97
C ILE A 41 1.98 -3.25 -12.07
N PRO A 42 0.91 -3.82 -12.64
CA PRO A 42 -0.30 -4.25 -11.94
C PRO A 42 -0.07 -5.29 -10.87
N ARG A 43 -0.96 -5.28 -9.87
CA ARG A 43 -1.03 -6.36 -8.88
C ARG A 43 -1.67 -7.59 -9.53
N ILE A 44 -1.13 -8.76 -9.27
CA ILE A 44 -1.66 -10.06 -9.70
C ILE A 44 -1.38 -11.05 -8.58
N GLY A 45 -2.40 -11.72 -8.07
CA GLY A 45 -2.23 -12.81 -7.12
C GLY A 45 -1.78 -14.10 -7.80
N TYR A 46 -1.00 -14.92 -7.09
CA TYR A 46 -0.41 -16.13 -7.68
C TYR A 46 -1.45 -17.19 -8.08
N GLY A 47 -2.68 -17.10 -7.56
CA GLY A 47 -3.80 -17.96 -7.98
C GLY A 47 -4.09 -17.86 -9.48
N GLU A 48 -3.88 -16.68 -10.07
CA GLU A 48 -4.05 -16.43 -11.51
C GLU A 48 -2.98 -17.12 -12.39
N ALA A 49 -1.86 -17.54 -11.79
CA ALA A 49 -0.76 -18.17 -12.50
C ALA A 49 -0.67 -19.69 -12.27
N LEU A 50 -1.52 -20.29 -11.42
CA LEU A 50 -1.49 -21.72 -11.13
C LEU A 50 -1.70 -22.60 -12.38
N GLY A 51 -2.56 -22.18 -13.31
CA GLY A 51 -2.86 -22.93 -14.54
C GLY A 51 -1.65 -23.13 -15.46
N ARG A 52 -0.62 -22.27 -15.30
CA ARG A 52 0.67 -22.39 -16.00
C ARG A 52 1.46 -23.62 -15.57
N TYR A 53 1.31 -24.05 -14.31
CA TYR A 53 2.13 -25.09 -13.69
C TYR A 53 1.38 -26.39 -13.40
N PHE A 54 0.06 -26.38 -13.41
CA PHE A 54 -0.77 -27.56 -13.20
C PHE A 54 -1.61 -27.89 -14.43
N ASP A 55 -1.80 -29.18 -14.70
CA ASP A 55 -2.77 -29.68 -15.68
C ASP A 55 -4.16 -29.80 -15.03
N ALA A 56 -4.68 -28.64 -14.63
CA ALA A 56 -5.92 -28.50 -13.87
C ALA A 56 -6.78 -27.34 -14.37
N GLU A 57 -8.10 -27.46 -14.21
CA GLU A 57 -9.02 -26.32 -14.23
C GLU A 57 -8.82 -25.52 -12.93
N VAL A 58 -8.34 -24.29 -13.04
CA VAL A 58 -8.12 -23.42 -11.87
C VAL A 58 -9.32 -22.47 -11.74
N ILE A 59 -9.97 -22.52 -10.58
CA ILE A 59 -11.12 -21.67 -10.23
C ILE A 59 -10.69 -20.78 -9.08
N ASN A 60 -10.24 -19.57 -9.40
CA ASN A 60 -9.75 -18.63 -8.40
C ASN A 60 -10.90 -17.77 -7.82
N LEU A 61 -11.30 -18.11 -6.60
CA LEU A 61 -12.32 -17.41 -5.85
C LEU A 61 -11.73 -16.48 -4.78
N ALA A 62 -10.41 -16.37 -4.67
CA ALA A 62 -9.77 -15.45 -3.73
C ALA A 62 -10.23 -13.99 -3.95
N ARG A 63 -10.27 -13.22 -2.87
CA ARG A 63 -10.74 -11.83 -2.91
C ARG A 63 -9.80 -10.90 -2.15
N SER A 64 -9.48 -9.77 -2.77
CA SER A 64 -8.63 -8.77 -2.14
C SER A 64 -9.27 -8.24 -0.85
N GLY A 65 -8.48 -8.16 0.22
CA GLY A 65 -8.88 -7.60 1.51
C GLY A 65 -9.61 -8.56 2.45
N SER A 66 -9.95 -9.78 2.01
CA SER A 66 -10.60 -10.78 2.86
C SER A 66 -9.61 -11.52 3.77
N SER A 67 -10.09 -11.90 4.94
CA SER A 67 -9.46 -12.83 5.90
C SER A 67 -10.18 -14.18 5.89
N SER A 68 -9.66 -15.16 6.62
CA SER A 68 -10.30 -16.49 6.72
C SER A 68 -11.74 -16.43 7.25
N THR A 69 -12.08 -15.42 8.06
CA THR A 69 -13.44 -15.23 8.57
C THR A 69 -14.29 -14.32 7.66
N SER A 70 -13.78 -13.15 7.26
CA SER A 70 -14.57 -12.19 6.47
C SER A 70 -14.88 -12.67 5.05
N PHE A 71 -14.08 -13.58 4.48
CA PHE A 71 -14.39 -14.18 3.18
C PHE A 71 -15.74 -14.91 3.18
N THR A 72 -16.16 -15.47 4.32
CA THR A 72 -17.43 -16.22 4.45
C THR A 72 -18.68 -15.37 4.22
N THR A 73 -18.57 -14.04 4.25
CA THR A 73 -19.67 -13.10 4.01
C THR A 73 -19.75 -12.63 2.56
N LEU A 74 -18.79 -13.02 1.72
CA LEU A 74 -18.70 -12.60 0.32
C LEU A 74 -19.43 -13.56 -0.62
N ASP A 75 -19.94 -13.03 -1.74
CA ASP A 75 -20.54 -13.84 -2.82
C ASP A 75 -19.60 -14.94 -3.34
N ALA A 76 -18.28 -14.74 -3.23
CA ALA A 76 -17.27 -15.73 -3.60
C ALA A 76 -17.34 -17.01 -2.74
N TYR A 77 -17.70 -16.90 -1.46
CA TYR A 77 -17.88 -18.06 -0.59
C TYR A 77 -19.20 -18.79 -0.90
N CYS A 78 -20.28 -18.06 -1.22
CA CYS A 78 -21.49 -18.65 -1.77
C CYS A 78 -21.20 -19.40 -3.08
N THR A 79 -20.43 -18.77 -3.99
CA THR A 79 -20.00 -19.39 -5.26
C THR A 79 -19.16 -20.65 -5.01
N LEU A 80 -18.28 -20.65 -4.01
CA LEU A 80 -17.50 -21.83 -3.64
C LEU A 80 -18.43 -23.00 -3.28
N LEU A 81 -19.43 -22.78 -2.42
CA LEU A 81 -20.27 -23.85 -1.89
C LEU A 81 -21.38 -24.29 -2.85
N ASP A 82 -22.00 -23.33 -3.54
CA ASP A 82 -23.23 -23.51 -4.31
C ASP A 82 -23.00 -23.40 -5.84
N GLY A 83 -21.83 -22.93 -6.26
CA GLY A 83 -21.53 -22.62 -7.66
C GLY A 83 -22.17 -21.30 -8.09
N ASP A 84 -21.89 -20.90 -9.33
CA ASP A 84 -22.53 -19.76 -9.97
C ASP A 84 -22.90 -20.11 -11.42
N PRO A 85 -24.20 -20.28 -11.73
CA PRO A 85 -24.65 -20.61 -13.07
C PRO A 85 -24.42 -19.48 -14.08
N ASP A 86 -24.39 -18.21 -13.65
CA ASP A 86 -24.25 -17.06 -14.55
C ASP A 86 -22.81 -16.98 -15.09
N THR A 87 -21.82 -17.38 -14.28
CA THR A 87 -20.41 -17.49 -14.70
C THR A 87 -20.00 -18.91 -15.08
N SER A 88 -20.93 -19.88 -15.04
CA SER A 88 -20.64 -21.31 -15.23
C SER A 88 -19.59 -21.87 -14.27
N THR A 89 -19.46 -21.26 -13.09
CA THR A 89 -18.53 -21.69 -12.04
C THR A 89 -19.14 -22.88 -11.28
N PRO A 90 -18.48 -24.06 -11.25
CA PRO A 90 -19.00 -25.21 -10.53
C PRO A 90 -18.83 -25.05 -9.01
N ALA A 91 -19.82 -25.55 -8.25
CA ALA A 91 -19.70 -25.75 -6.81
C ALA A 91 -18.54 -26.70 -6.47
N LEU A 92 -17.92 -26.47 -5.32
CA LEU A 92 -16.89 -27.33 -4.75
C LEU A 92 -17.35 -28.79 -4.72
N GLY A 93 -16.53 -29.71 -5.23
CA GLY A 93 -16.81 -31.15 -5.21
C GLY A 93 -17.68 -31.67 -6.35
N THR A 94 -18.18 -30.81 -7.24
CA THR A 94 -19.08 -31.23 -8.35
C THR A 94 -18.36 -31.72 -9.60
N ARG A 95 -17.03 -31.59 -9.68
CA ARG A 95 -16.20 -32.14 -10.77
C ARG A 95 -15.76 -33.57 -10.44
N THR A 96 -16.74 -34.47 -10.33
CA THR A 96 -16.53 -35.85 -9.84
C THR A 96 -15.83 -36.77 -10.83
N ASP A 97 -15.56 -36.31 -12.05
CA ASP A 97 -14.86 -37.02 -13.11
C ASP A 97 -13.32 -36.89 -13.05
N ARG A 98 -12.80 -36.12 -12.09
CA ARG A 98 -11.38 -35.74 -11.99
C ARG A 98 -10.94 -35.55 -10.54
N ALA A 99 -9.64 -35.39 -10.31
CA ALA A 99 -9.15 -35.07 -8.97
C ALA A 99 -9.53 -33.64 -8.57
N GLN A 100 -9.82 -33.41 -7.29
CA GLN A 100 -10.33 -32.13 -6.80
C GLN A 100 -9.54 -31.65 -5.58
N PHE A 101 -9.10 -30.39 -5.64
CA PHE A 101 -8.32 -29.74 -4.59
C PHE A 101 -8.93 -28.40 -4.19
N LEU A 102 -8.81 -28.05 -2.91
CA LEU A 102 -9.09 -26.69 -2.41
C LEU A 102 -7.80 -26.13 -1.83
N LEU A 103 -7.20 -25.16 -2.54
CA LEU A 103 -6.04 -24.41 -2.06
C LEU A 103 -6.52 -23.25 -1.20
N ILE A 104 -6.06 -23.21 0.06
CA ILE A 104 -6.51 -22.27 1.09
C ILE A 104 -5.33 -21.41 1.51
N ALA A 105 -5.38 -20.10 1.23
CA ALA A 105 -4.26 -19.19 1.41
C ALA A 105 -4.70 -17.85 2.03
N PHE A 106 -4.80 -17.83 3.36
CA PHE A 106 -5.15 -16.66 4.17
C PHE A 106 -4.03 -16.32 5.17
N GLY A 107 -4.15 -15.15 5.82
CA GLY A 107 -3.22 -14.71 6.85
C GLY A 107 -2.97 -13.20 6.86
N HIS A 108 -2.85 -12.56 5.69
CA HIS A 108 -2.48 -11.13 5.62
C HIS A 108 -3.52 -10.19 6.22
N ASN A 109 -4.80 -10.56 6.15
CA ASN A 109 -5.89 -9.76 6.70
C ASN A 109 -6.37 -10.29 8.06
N ASP A 110 -6.08 -11.55 8.38
CA ASP A 110 -6.35 -12.15 9.70
C ASP A 110 -5.49 -11.49 10.80
N GLU A 111 -4.28 -11.05 10.46
CA GLU A 111 -3.39 -10.27 11.33
C GLU A 111 -3.83 -8.81 11.59
N LYS A 112 -4.86 -8.31 10.89
CA LYS A 112 -5.34 -6.95 11.09
C LYS A 112 -6.12 -6.87 12.41
N ALA A 113 -6.03 -5.72 13.07
CA ALA A 113 -6.66 -5.51 14.37
C ALA A 113 -8.17 -5.23 14.29
N ASP A 114 -8.73 -5.01 13.09
CA ASP A 114 -10.16 -4.74 12.96
C ASP A 114 -10.99 -6.00 13.24
N PRO A 115 -12.09 -5.89 14.02
CA PRO A 115 -12.85 -7.05 14.46
C PRO A 115 -13.50 -7.88 13.35
N GLU A 116 -13.75 -7.27 12.18
CA GLU A 116 -14.38 -7.96 11.05
C GLU A 116 -13.43 -8.99 10.41
N ARG A 117 -12.13 -8.70 10.41
CA ARG A 117 -11.14 -9.54 9.74
C ARG A 117 -10.26 -10.35 10.69
N HIS A 118 -10.03 -9.85 11.90
CA HIS A 118 -9.12 -10.44 12.87
C HIS A 118 -9.46 -11.88 13.26
N THR A 119 -8.44 -12.73 13.42
CA THR A 119 -8.56 -14.04 14.08
C THR A 119 -7.33 -14.33 14.95
N ASP A 120 -7.49 -15.01 16.09
CA ASP A 120 -6.37 -15.28 17.01
C ASP A 120 -5.47 -16.43 16.51
N PRO A 121 -4.17 -16.22 16.23
CA PRO A 121 -3.27 -17.27 15.76
C PRO A 121 -2.78 -18.22 16.87
N ARG A 122 -3.03 -17.92 18.15
CA ARG A 122 -2.62 -18.76 19.30
C ARG A 122 -3.62 -19.87 19.61
N GLY A 123 -4.87 -19.70 19.20
CA GLY A 123 -5.93 -20.67 19.44
C GLY A 123 -5.85 -21.88 18.51
N ASN A 124 -6.34 -23.03 18.99
CA ASN A 124 -6.43 -24.27 18.21
C ASN A 124 -7.77 -24.38 17.47
N ARG A 125 -7.91 -25.43 16.64
CA ARG A 125 -9.11 -25.69 15.84
C ARG A 125 -10.40 -25.91 16.64
N HIS A 126 -10.34 -25.98 17.97
CA HIS A 126 -11.50 -26.13 18.85
C HIS A 126 -11.92 -24.81 19.54
N THR A 127 -11.21 -23.72 19.26
CA THR A 127 -11.44 -22.41 19.88
C THR A 127 -12.09 -21.45 18.89
N PRO A 128 -13.41 -21.17 18.98
CA PRO A 128 -14.07 -20.20 18.12
C PRO A 128 -13.37 -18.84 18.14
N GLY A 129 -13.21 -18.24 16.95
CA GLY A 129 -12.47 -16.97 16.78
C GLY A 129 -10.96 -17.14 16.59
N SER A 130 -10.41 -18.34 16.76
CA SER A 130 -9.02 -18.60 16.38
C SER A 130 -8.87 -18.80 14.87
N PHE A 131 -7.67 -18.51 14.36
CA PHE A 131 -7.33 -18.71 12.95
C PHE A 131 -7.47 -20.19 12.55
N SER A 132 -6.97 -21.08 13.40
CA SER A 132 -7.05 -22.53 13.20
C SER A 132 -8.50 -23.04 13.12
N TRP A 133 -9.40 -22.52 13.97
CA TRP A 133 -10.82 -22.85 13.94
C TRP A 133 -11.48 -22.35 12.65
N SER A 134 -11.20 -21.10 12.26
CA SER A 134 -11.74 -20.51 11.03
C SER A 134 -11.36 -21.32 9.79
N LEU A 135 -10.07 -21.67 9.64
CA LEU A 135 -9.60 -22.51 8.54
C LEU A 135 -10.28 -23.89 8.52
N THR A 136 -10.47 -24.48 9.70
CA THR A 136 -11.05 -25.82 9.85
C THR A 136 -12.53 -25.87 9.49
N GLU A 137 -13.34 -25.01 10.12
CA GLU A 137 -14.80 -25.05 10.02
C GLU A 137 -15.31 -24.48 8.70
N HIS A 138 -14.68 -23.43 8.18
CA HIS A 138 -15.16 -22.75 6.97
C HIS A 138 -14.65 -23.38 5.67
N TYR A 139 -13.52 -24.08 5.68
CA TYR A 139 -12.89 -24.54 4.43
C TYR A 139 -12.50 -26.02 4.44
N ILE A 140 -11.75 -26.47 5.44
CA ILE A 140 -11.22 -27.86 5.47
C ILE A 140 -12.37 -28.87 5.57
N PHE A 141 -13.27 -28.73 6.55
CA PHE A 141 -14.39 -29.66 6.71
C PHE A 141 -15.38 -29.60 5.54
N PRO A 142 -15.82 -28.43 5.04
CA PRO A 142 -16.68 -28.36 3.86
C PRO A 142 -16.07 -29.03 2.61
N ALA A 143 -14.76 -28.92 2.40
CA ALA A 143 -14.05 -29.57 1.30
C ALA A 143 -14.02 -31.09 1.46
N LEU A 144 -13.61 -31.59 2.64
CA LEU A 144 -13.55 -33.03 2.90
C LEU A 144 -14.93 -33.70 2.81
N GLN A 145 -15.98 -33.05 3.32
CA GLN A 145 -17.37 -33.53 3.20
C GLN A 145 -17.82 -33.66 1.74
N ARG A 146 -17.22 -32.89 0.83
CA ARG A 146 -17.50 -32.88 -0.62
C ARG A 146 -16.49 -33.70 -1.43
N GLY A 147 -15.62 -34.47 -0.77
CA GLY A 147 -14.62 -35.32 -1.44
C GLY A 147 -13.48 -34.54 -2.09
N VAL A 148 -13.23 -33.31 -1.65
CA VAL A 148 -12.16 -32.43 -2.15
C VAL A 148 -10.98 -32.47 -1.17
N ARG A 149 -9.75 -32.59 -1.67
CA ARG A 149 -8.51 -32.60 -0.86
C ARG A 149 -8.12 -31.17 -0.48
N PRO A 150 -8.10 -30.79 0.81
CA PRO A 150 -7.64 -29.47 1.24
C PRO A 150 -6.12 -29.37 1.17
N VAL A 151 -5.62 -28.25 0.66
CA VAL A 151 -4.20 -27.88 0.60
C VAL A 151 -4.02 -26.54 1.29
N LEU A 152 -3.47 -26.56 2.49
CA LEU A 152 -3.15 -25.35 3.24
C LEU A 152 -1.87 -24.72 2.68
N CYS A 153 -1.92 -23.42 2.42
CA CYS A 153 -0.74 -22.62 2.11
C CYS A 153 -0.52 -21.60 3.23
N THR A 154 0.70 -21.54 3.78
CA THR A 154 1.06 -20.41 4.65
C THR A 154 1.03 -19.10 3.84
N PRO A 155 0.76 -17.93 4.43
CA PRO A 155 0.74 -16.67 3.68
C PRO A 155 2.12 -16.35 3.08
N ILE A 156 2.16 -15.76 1.88
CA ILE A 156 3.45 -15.38 1.26
C ILE A 156 4.09 -14.26 2.07
N ALA A 157 5.41 -14.29 2.25
CA ALA A 157 6.07 -13.22 2.97
C ALA A 157 6.04 -11.89 2.18
N ARG A 158 5.84 -10.78 2.89
CA ARG A 158 5.97 -9.43 2.32
C ARG A 158 7.44 -9.11 2.11
N LEU A 159 7.80 -8.44 1.03
CA LEU A 159 9.18 -7.97 0.89
C LEU A 159 9.54 -6.99 2.01
N ASN A 160 10.51 -7.34 2.84
CA ASN A 160 11.09 -6.39 3.77
C ASN A 160 12.18 -5.60 3.04
N ALA A 161 11.77 -4.56 2.32
CA ALA A 161 12.68 -3.73 1.52
C ALA A 161 13.76 -3.01 2.37
N ASN A 162 13.55 -2.87 3.68
CA ASN A 162 14.48 -2.23 4.60
C ASN A 162 15.48 -3.22 5.25
N ASP A 163 15.11 -4.49 5.37
CA ASP A 163 15.91 -5.56 5.95
C ASP A 163 15.55 -6.91 5.31
N ASN A 164 16.02 -7.12 4.07
CA ASN A 164 15.82 -8.38 3.34
C ASN A 164 16.81 -9.45 3.83
N THR A 165 16.73 -9.78 5.12
CA THR A 165 17.54 -10.81 5.78
C THR A 165 16.65 -11.75 6.59
N ALA A 166 17.19 -12.91 6.96
CA ALA A 166 16.47 -13.84 7.83
C ALA A 166 16.02 -13.23 9.16
N ASN A 167 16.70 -12.20 9.67
CA ASN A 167 16.31 -11.49 10.87
C ASN A 167 15.16 -10.51 10.61
N GLY A 168 15.21 -9.77 9.50
CA GLY A 168 14.15 -8.83 9.11
C GLY A 168 12.79 -9.48 8.90
N TYR A 169 12.78 -10.78 8.58
CA TYR A 169 11.55 -11.58 8.47
C TYR A 169 11.00 -12.10 9.81
N ARG A 170 11.68 -11.89 10.94
CA ARG A 170 11.12 -12.12 12.30
C ARG A 170 10.23 -10.96 12.73
N SER A 171 9.33 -10.56 11.83
CA SER A 171 8.46 -9.40 11.94
C SER A 171 7.14 -9.67 11.21
N ALA A 172 6.26 -8.68 11.14
CA ALA A 172 5.03 -8.77 10.36
C ALA A 172 5.27 -9.04 8.87
N CYS A 173 6.47 -8.79 8.34
CA CYS A 173 6.81 -9.18 6.96
C CYS A 173 6.86 -10.70 6.76
N GLY A 174 7.21 -11.46 7.82
CA GLY A 174 7.13 -12.92 7.87
C GLY A 174 5.93 -13.44 8.67
N HIS A 175 4.90 -12.61 8.88
CA HIS A 175 3.67 -12.95 9.63
C HIS A 175 3.86 -13.27 11.11
N VAL A 176 4.91 -12.70 11.70
CA VAL A 176 5.11 -12.69 13.16
C VAL A 176 4.61 -11.36 13.70
N THR A 177 3.52 -11.41 14.46
CA THR A 177 2.86 -10.25 15.06
C THR A 177 2.94 -10.31 16.58
N ASP A 178 2.54 -9.23 17.25
CA ASP A 178 2.36 -9.23 18.71
C ASP A 178 1.34 -10.26 19.16
N ASP A 179 0.36 -10.63 18.32
CA ASP A 179 -0.65 -11.64 18.58
C ASP A 179 -0.16 -13.07 18.31
N GLY A 180 0.95 -13.25 17.60
CA GLY A 180 1.54 -14.55 17.31
C GLY A 180 1.98 -14.73 15.87
N ASP A 181 2.33 -15.97 15.52
CA ASP A 181 2.87 -16.36 14.22
C ASP A 181 1.79 -17.12 13.42
N TYR A 182 1.24 -16.47 12.40
CA TYR A 182 0.17 -17.03 11.57
C TYR A 182 0.66 -18.16 10.67
N ALA A 183 1.92 -18.10 10.19
CA ALA A 183 2.50 -19.17 9.41
C ALA A 183 2.68 -20.43 10.29
N GLN A 184 3.15 -20.25 11.52
CA GLN A 184 3.29 -21.34 12.48
C GLN A 184 1.93 -21.91 12.92
N ALA A 185 0.89 -21.08 13.05
CA ALA A 185 -0.46 -21.55 13.34
C ALA A 185 -0.95 -22.55 12.27
N ILE A 186 -0.72 -22.26 10.98
CA ILE A 186 -1.07 -23.18 9.88
C ILE A 186 -0.22 -24.46 9.92
N ARG A 187 1.09 -24.36 10.19
CA ARG A 187 1.96 -25.55 10.35
C ARG A 187 1.47 -26.45 11.47
N ASN A 188 1.12 -25.87 12.61
CA ASN A 188 0.61 -26.60 13.77
C ASN A 188 -0.74 -27.24 13.46
N LEU A 189 -1.65 -26.51 12.80
CA LEU A 189 -2.96 -27.03 12.39
C LEU A 189 -2.83 -28.24 11.46
N ALA A 190 -1.96 -28.15 10.45
CA ALA A 190 -1.76 -29.25 9.50
C ALA A 190 -1.19 -30.50 10.19
N ALA A 191 -0.27 -30.32 11.14
CA ALA A 191 0.27 -31.42 11.95
C ALA A 191 -0.82 -32.04 12.83
N GLU A 192 -1.58 -31.22 13.57
CA GLU A 192 -2.67 -31.66 14.45
C GLU A 192 -3.73 -32.46 13.69
N LEU A 193 -4.20 -31.95 12.54
CA LEU A 193 -5.19 -32.64 11.72
C LEU A 193 -4.68 -33.98 11.19
N ASN A 194 -3.44 -34.04 10.73
CA ASN A 194 -2.86 -35.30 10.24
C ASN A 194 -2.62 -36.32 11.37
N GLU A 195 -2.25 -35.86 12.57
CA GLU A 195 -2.18 -36.71 13.78
C GLU A 195 -3.55 -37.32 14.13
N ASP A 196 -4.62 -36.55 13.92
CA ASP A 196 -6.01 -37.00 14.09
C ASP A 196 -6.56 -37.82 12.91
N GLY A 197 -5.75 -38.08 11.88
CA GLY A 197 -6.14 -38.84 10.69
C GLY A 197 -7.05 -38.07 9.72
N ILE A 198 -7.11 -36.74 9.83
CA ILE A 198 -7.83 -35.85 8.93
C ILE A 198 -6.86 -35.40 7.82
N PRO A 199 -7.05 -35.84 6.56
CA PRO A 199 -6.05 -35.62 5.52
C PRO A 199 -6.02 -34.15 5.07
N VAL A 200 -4.88 -33.49 5.26
CA VAL A 200 -4.60 -32.15 4.75
C VAL A 200 -3.15 -32.05 4.29
N ASP A 201 -2.92 -31.43 3.14
CA ASP A 201 -1.57 -31.13 2.65
C ASP A 201 -1.14 -29.71 3.07
N LEU A 202 0.17 -29.49 3.22
CA LEU A 202 0.74 -28.20 3.63
C LEU A 202 1.85 -27.74 2.68
N LEU A 203 1.65 -26.60 2.03
CA LEU A 203 2.68 -25.89 1.27
C LEU A 203 3.16 -24.67 2.07
N ASP A 204 4.39 -24.72 2.58
CA ASP A 204 4.96 -23.63 3.36
C ASP A 204 5.51 -22.50 2.49
N MET A 205 4.59 -21.71 1.94
CA MET A 205 4.87 -20.58 1.08
C MET A 205 5.58 -19.43 1.81
N THR A 206 5.33 -19.20 3.11
CA THR A 206 6.07 -18.20 3.90
C THR A 206 7.57 -18.51 3.88
N GLN A 207 7.97 -19.74 4.21
CA GLN A 207 9.39 -20.10 4.22
C GLN A 207 10.00 -20.05 2.81
N ALA A 208 9.28 -20.54 1.80
CA ALA A 208 9.75 -20.55 0.42
C ALA A 208 9.95 -19.13 -0.14
N THR A 209 9.01 -18.23 0.11
CA THR A 209 9.08 -16.83 -0.38
C THR A 209 10.10 -16.00 0.40
N ILE A 210 10.32 -16.24 1.70
CA ILE A 210 11.47 -15.68 2.44
C ILE A 210 12.78 -16.11 1.79
N GLY A 211 12.93 -17.41 1.49
CA GLY A 211 14.13 -17.94 0.85
C GLY A 211 14.36 -17.32 -0.54
N LEU A 212 13.29 -17.15 -1.32
CA LEU A 212 13.32 -16.48 -2.62
C LEU A 212 13.76 -15.02 -2.50
N ASN A 213 13.12 -14.24 -1.61
CA ASN A 213 13.43 -12.82 -1.42
C ASN A 213 14.88 -12.62 -1.01
N ILE A 214 15.36 -13.37 0.00
CA ILE A 214 16.75 -13.29 0.44
C ILE A 214 17.71 -13.70 -0.68
N GLY A 215 17.36 -14.75 -1.44
CA GLY A 215 18.18 -15.25 -2.55
C GLY A 215 18.28 -14.26 -3.71
N MET A 216 17.24 -13.48 -3.97
CA MET A 216 17.23 -12.42 -4.99
C MET A 216 17.87 -11.12 -4.52
N GLY A 217 18.06 -10.91 -3.21
CA GLY A 217 18.64 -9.68 -2.69
C GLY A 217 17.81 -8.45 -3.09
N PRO A 218 18.42 -7.35 -3.57
CA PRO A 218 17.70 -6.15 -4.02
C PRO A 218 16.69 -6.43 -5.15
N ASP A 219 16.97 -7.40 -6.03
CA ASP A 219 16.10 -7.73 -7.17
C ASP A 219 14.75 -8.32 -6.75
N ALA A 220 14.58 -8.71 -5.48
CA ALA A 220 13.32 -9.22 -4.96
C ALA A 220 12.17 -8.22 -5.18
N GLN A 221 12.45 -6.91 -5.21
CA GLN A 221 11.45 -5.88 -5.51
C GLN A 221 10.77 -6.06 -6.88
N TRP A 222 11.43 -6.71 -7.83
CA TRP A 222 10.88 -6.90 -9.18
C TRP A 222 9.81 -8.00 -9.25
N LEU A 223 9.63 -8.79 -8.19
CA LEU A 223 8.47 -9.68 -8.05
C LEU A 223 7.18 -8.89 -7.77
N HIS A 224 7.30 -7.63 -7.36
CA HIS A 224 6.21 -6.85 -6.80
C HIS A 224 5.62 -5.81 -7.75
N ALA A 225 4.40 -5.39 -7.44
CA ALA A 225 3.67 -4.39 -8.20
C ALA A 225 4.21 -2.96 -7.94
N PHE A 226 4.00 -2.08 -8.92
CA PHE A 226 4.38 -0.67 -8.82
C PHE A 226 3.21 0.22 -9.24
N GLY A 227 2.77 1.09 -8.33
CA GLY A 227 1.60 1.94 -8.50
C GLY A 227 1.71 2.93 -9.65
N SER A 228 2.93 3.40 -9.94
CA SER A 228 3.16 4.50 -10.88
C SER A 228 4.55 4.37 -11.55
N ALA A 229 4.84 5.28 -12.48
CA ALA A 229 6.16 5.41 -13.09
C ALA A 229 6.44 6.85 -13.48
N ARG A 230 7.73 7.20 -13.56
CA ARG A 230 8.19 8.49 -14.08
C ARG A 230 9.16 8.27 -15.25
N PRO A 231 9.22 9.17 -16.24
CA PRO A 231 10.29 9.14 -17.23
C PRO A 231 11.64 9.14 -16.54
N GLU A 232 12.58 8.35 -17.05
CA GLU A 232 13.97 8.41 -16.60
C GLU A 232 14.54 9.79 -16.97
N SER A 233 14.82 10.65 -15.98
CA SER A 233 15.42 11.96 -16.23
C SER A 233 16.95 11.89 -16.09
N ILE A 234 17.66 12.59 -16.98
CA ILE A 234 19.12 12.75 -16.92
C ILE A 234 19.44 13.63 -15.70
N GLY A 235 19.61 13.01 -14.54
CA GLY A 235 19.86 13.71 -13.28
C GLY A 235 19.17 13.08 -12.06
N ASP A 236 18.17 12.22 -12.27
CA ASP A 236 17.48 11.46 -11.19
C ASP A 236 18.30 10.26 -10.70
N ALA A 237 19.62 10.40 -10.72
CA ALA A 237 20.48 9.62 -9.86
C ALA A 237 20.26 10.08 -8.40
N SER A 238 19.07 9.86 -7.84
CA SER A 238 19.09 9.16 -6.57
C SER A 238 19.70 7.79 -6.91
N GLY A 239 21.02 7.59 -6.98
CA GLY A 239 21.89 7.88 -5.85
C GLY A 239 21.56 7.01 -4.63
N ASP A 240 20.40 6.34 -4.63
CA ASP A 240 19.89 5.49 -3.55
C ASP A 240 20.28 4.03 -3.73
N SER A 241 21.42 3.85 -4.38
CA SER A 241 22.24 2.68 -4.16
C SER A 241 23.68 3.11 -3.93
N ALA A 242 23.92 3.81 -2.83
CA ALA A 242 25.28 3.86 -2.28
C ALA A 242 25.81 2.45 -1.92
N ASP A 243 25.00 1.40 -2.14
CA ASP A 243 25.36 -0.02 -2.11
C ASP A 243 24.56 -0.85 -3.16
N SER A 244 24.58 -0.54 -4.48
CA SER A 244 23.86 -1.43 -5.45
C SER A 244 24.62 -2.71 -5.71
N THR A 245 24.20 -3.74 -4.97
CA THR A 245 24.25 -5.13 -5.43
C THR A 245 23.08 -5.46 -6.37
N ASP A 246 22.26 -4.47 -6.75
CA ASP A 246 21.13 -4.61 -7.66
C ASP A 246 21.60 -4.97 -9.08
N THR A 247 21.05 -6.06 -9.64
CA THR A 247 21.45 -6.53 -10.97
C THR A 247 20.49 -6.08 -12.07
N HIS A 248 19.29 -5.61 -11.71
CA HIS A 248 18.31 -5.11 -12.66
C HIS A 248 17.75 -3.73 -12.28
N SER A 249 17.56 -2.87 -13.28
CA SER A 249 17.10 -1.49 -13.06
C SER A 249 15.59 -1.34 -12.94
N GLY A 250 14.81 -2.34 -13.38
CA GLY A 250 13.36 -2.22 -13.52
C GLY A 250 12.89 -1.27 -14.63
N ILE A 251 13.82 -0.58 -15.30
CA ILE A 251 13.50 0.42 -16.31
C ILE A 251 13.01 -0.30 -17.57
N LEU A 252 11.78 0.02 -17.95
CA LEU A 252 11.14 -0.50 -19.16
C LEU A 252 10.62 0.68 -19.96
N ASP A 253 10.88 0.69 -21.26
CA ASP A 253 10.46 1.75 -22.19
C ASP A 253 10.81 3.19 -21.73
N GLY A 254 11.97 3.36 -21.09
CA GLY A 254 12.43 4.66 -20.57
C GLY A 254 11.68 5.17 -19.34
N MET A 255 10.91 4.29 -18.70
CA MET A 255 10.10 4.59 -17.51
C MET A 255 10.68 3.87 -16.30
N ARG A 256 10.89 4.63 -15.22
CA ARG A 256 11.29 4.11 -13.91
C ARG A 256 10.03 3.79 -13.09
N PRO A 257 9.84 2.53 -12.64
CA PRO A 257 8.78 2.18 -11.71
C PRO A 257 8.94 2.94 -10.38
N ILE A 258 7.83 3.42 -9.82
CA ILE A 258 7.78 4.03 -8.49
C ILE A 258 6.53 3.58 -7.72
N GLY A 259 6.58 3.69 -6.40
CA GLY A 259 5.51 3.19 -5.54
C GLY A 259 5.47 1.68 -5.52
N LEU A 260 6.57 1.09 -5.04
CA LEU A 260 6.68 -0.34 -4.76
C LEU A 260 5.59 -0.79 -3.78
N ASP A 261 4.82 -1.81 -4.16
CA ASP A 261 3.92 -2.54 -3.27
C ASP A 261 4.62 -3.80 -2.72
N PRO A 262 5.20 -3.78 -1.51
CA PRO A 262 5.95 -4.93 -1.00
C PRO A 262 5.07 -6.13 -0.62
N THR A 263 3.73 -6.00 -0.68
CA THR A 263 2.81 -7.10 -0.36
C THR A 263 2.32 -7.80 -1.61
N HIS A 264 1.93 -7.03 -2.64
CA HIS A 264 1.29 -7.60 -3.81
C HIS A 264 2.30 -7.85 -4.92
N THR A 265 2.23 -9.04 -5.51
CA THR A 265 3.07 -9.42 -6.65
C THR A 265 2.55 -8.81 -7.95
N ASN A 266 3.45 -8.70 -8.93
CA ASN A 266 3.08 -8.47 -10.33
C ASN A 266 2.95 -9.81 -11.10
N LEU A 267 2.82 -9.80 -12.43
CA LEU A 267 2.72 -11.04 -13.21
C LEU A 267 3.94 -11.95 -13.04
N PHE A 268 5.16 -11.40 -13.07
CA PHE A 268 6.39 -12.14 -12.83
C PHE A 268 6.41 -12.78 -11.43
N GLY A 269 6.11 -12.00 -10.38
CA GLY A 269 6.01 -12.53 -9.01
C GLY A 269 4.92 -13.58 -8.83
N ALA A 270 3.75 -13.36 -9.43
CA ALA A 270 2.64 -14.32 -9.41
C ALA A 270 3.03 -15.65 -10.06
N ARG A 271 3.72 -15.61 -11.21
CA ARG A 271 4.28 -16.81 -11.86
C ARG A 271 5.34 -17.48 -11.00
N MET A 272 6.24 -16.71 -10.37
CA MET A 272 7.29 -17.25 -9.51
C MET A 272 6.69 -17.95 -8.29
N HIS A 273 5.67 -17.37 -7.66
CA HIS A 273 4.99 -17.98 -6.51
C HIS A 273 4.14 -19.20 -6.91
N ALA A 274 3.46 -19.16 -8.06
CA ALA A 274 2.76 -20.34 -8.57
C ALA A 274 3.72 -21.49 -8.95
N TRP A 275 4.92 -21.16 -9.46
CA TRP A 275 5.99 -22.13 -9.65
C TRP A 275 6.45 -22.72 -8.31
N LEU A 276 6.63 -21.91 -7.27
CA LEU A 276 6.98 -22.38 -5.92
C LEU A 276 5.93 -23.35 -5.37
N VAL A 277 4.63 -23.07 -5.55
CA VAL A 277 3.54 -24.00 -5.17
C VAL A 277 3.75 -25.38 -5.82
N ALA A 278 4.01 -25.40 -7.14
CA ALA A 278 4.22 -26.64 -7.87
C ALA A 278 5.54 -27.35 -7.50
N GLN A 279 6.61 -26.60 -7.25
CA GLN A 279 7.89 -27.14 -6.79
C GLN A 279 7.77 -27.77 -5.41
N LEU A 280 7.15 -27.07 -4.45
CA LEU A 280 6.92 -27.59 -3.11
C LEU A 280 6.06 -28.85 -3.14
N ALA A 281 4.99 -28.86 -3.95
CA ALA A 281 4.16 -30.04 -4.10
C ALA A 281 4.99 -31.25 -4.56
N ARG A 282 5.85 -31.08 -5.57
CA ARG A 282 6.75 -32.13 -6.08
C ARG A 282 7.81 -32.56 -5.07
N GLN A 283 8.42 -31.62 -4.36
CA GLN A 283 9.46 -31.91 -3.36
C GLN A 283 8.89 -32.71 -2.17
N GLN A 284 7.66 -32.41 -1.76
CA GLN A 284 6.97 -33.09 -0.68
C GLN A 284 6.29 -34.39 -1.13
N GLY A 285 6.02 -34.55 -2.42
CA GLY A 285 5.31 -35.71 -2.96
C GLY A 285 3.85 -35.79 -2.55
N ILE A 286 3.18 -34.64 -2.34
CA ILE A 286 1.75 -34.59 -2.06
C ILE A 286 0.92 -34.89 -3.31
N THR A 287 -0.36 -35.25 -3.16
CA THR A 287 -1.22 -35.66 -4.28
C THR A 287 -1.37 -34.60 -5.37
N LEU A 288 -1.27 -33.31 -5.03
CA LEU A 288 -1.28 -32.23 -6.02
C LEU A 288 -0.10 -32.30 -7.01
N ALA A 289 1.02 -32.93 -6.62
CA ALA A 289 2.21 -33.06 -7.47
C ALA A 289 1.98 -33.91 -8.72
N ASP A 290 1.03 -34.85 -8.69
CA ASP A 290 0.69 -35.72 -9.82
C ASP A 290 0.15 -34.92 -11.02
N PHE A 291 -0.38 -33.72 -10.75
CA PHE A 291 -0.94 -32.81 -11.75
C PHE A 291 0.01 -31.68 -12.13
N ALA A 292 1.22 -31.63 -11.58
CA ALA A 292 2.21 -30.64 -11.96
C ALA A 292 2.75 -30.95 -13.36
N ARG A 293 2.80 -29.94 -14.24
CA ARG A 293 3.27 -30.10 -15.62
C ARG A 293 4.73 -30.61 -15.63
N PRO A 294 5.11 -31.47 -16.58
CA PRO A 294 6.51 -31.85 -16.74
C PRO A 294 7.32 -30.65 -17.26
N GLY A 295 8.59 -30.55 -16.85
CA GLY A 295 9.51 -29.52 -17.38
C GLY A 295 9.20 -28.07 -16.96
N MET A 296 8.50 -27.85 -15.84
CA MET A 296 8.27 -26.49 -15.33
C MET A 296 9.59 -25.74 -15.11
N GLU A 297 9.76 -24.64 -15.83
CA GLU A 297 10.88 -23.74 -15.67
C GLU A 297 10.56 -22.67 -14.63
N GLN A 298 11.57 -22.30 -13.85
CA GLN A 298 11.49 -21.16 -12.95
C GLN A 298 11.40 -19.88 -13.79
N PRO A 299 10.43 -18.98 -13.53
CA PRO A 299 10.37 -17.68 -14.19
C PRO A 299 11.69 -16.90 -14.07
N THR A 300 12.05 -16.14 -15.11
CA THR A 300 13.24 -15.29 -15.08
C THR A 300 12.89 -13.83 -15.28
N TYR A 301 13.71 -12.93 -14.73
CA TYR A 301 13.50 -11.50 -14.88
C TYR A 301 13.41 -11.11 -16.36
N GLU A 302 14.36 -11.54 -17.18
CA GLU A 302 14.47 -11.12 -18.59
C GLU A 302 13.27 -11.55 -19.45
N GLN A 303 12.62 -12.65 -19.10
CA GLN A 303 11.51 -13.20 -19.88
C GLN A 303 10.15 -12.77 -19.32
N ASP A 304 9.99 -12.74 -18.00
CA ASP A 304 8.68 -12.60 -17.35
C ASP A 304 8.43 -11.18 -16.80
N PHE A 305 9.46 -10.43 -16.43
CA PHE A 305 9.28 -9.06 -15.91
C PHE A 305 8.77 -8.08 -16.99
N PRO A 306 9.32 -8.03 -18.22
CA PRO A 306 8.87 -7.06 -19.24
C PRO A 306 7.38 -7.17 -19.59
N VAL A 307 6.80 -8.37 -19.51
CA VAL A 307 5.37 -8.58 -19.78
C VAL A 307 4.46 -8.24 -18.59
N SER A 308 5.04 -7.81 -17.46
CA SER A 308 4.31 -7.35 -16.28
C SER A 308 3.87 -5.89 -16.38
N VAL A 309 4.33 -5.14 -17.38
CA VAL A 309 3.94 -3.74 -17.59
C VAL A 309 2.52 -3.63 -18.12
N ASN A 310 1.76 -2.70 -17.57
CA ASN A 310 0.45 -2.30 -18.08
C ASN A 310 0.61 -1.49 -19.38
N PRO A 311 0.21 -2.03 -20.55
CA PRO A 311 0.34 -1.32 -21.82
C PRO A 311 -0.64 -0.14 -21.95
N ALA A 312 -1.66 -0.07 -21.08
CA ALA A 312 -2.61 1.03 -21.02
C ALA A 312 -2.25 2.09 -19.97
N TYR A 313 -1.12 1.93 -19.26
CA TYR A 313 -0.68 2.93 -18.30
C TYR A 313 -0.32 4.24 -18.99
N THR A 314 -0.79 5.35 -18.43
CA THR A 314 -0.45 6.69 -18.88
C THR A 314 0.22 7.43 -17.74
N VAL A 315 1.40 7.99 -17.99
CA VAL A 315 2.08 8.86 -17.03
C VAL A 315 1.15 10.03 -16.70
N PRO A 316 0.86 10.29 -15.42
CA PRO A 316 0.05 11.42 -15.04
C PRO A 316 0.72 12.73 -15.50
N GLU A 317 -0.01 13.53 -16.28
CA GLU A 317 0.45 14.88 -16.60
C GLU A 317 0.35 15.79 -15.36
N TYR A 318 1.42 16.55 -15.12
CA TYR A 318 1.46 17.57 -14.09
C TYR A 318 1.37 18.96 -14.70
N THR A 319 0.63 19.84 -14.04
CA THR A 319 0.67 21.27 -14.32
C THR A 319 0.56 22.00 -12.99
N PRO A 320 1.49 22.93 -12.68
CA PRO A 320 1.40 23.75 -11.48
C PRO A 320 0.03 24.45 -11.39
N PRO A 321 -0.62 24.48 -10.22
CA PRO A 321 -1.88 25.18 -10.04
C PRO A 321 -1.79 26.65 -10.49
N GLN A 322 -2.65 27.04 -11.44
CA GLN A 322 -2.71 28.43 -11.91
C GLN A 322 -3.72 29.27 -11.13
N THR A 323 -4.70 28.61 -10.50
CA THR A 323 -5.77 29.26 -9.76
C THR A 323 -6.08 28.50 -8.47
N PRO A 324 -6.51 29.18 -7.40
CA PRO A 324 -6.94 28.54 -6.17
C PRO A 324 -8.18 27.69 -6.38
N SER A 325 -8.43 26.74 -5.48
CA SER A 325 -9.75 26.12 -5.37
C SER A 325 -10.81 27.17 -5.05
N THR A 326 -11.98 27.05 -5.67
CA THR A 326 -13.16 27.88 -5.35
C THR A 326 -13.99 27.30 -4.21
N ARG A 327 -13.63 26.12 -3.69
CA ARG A 327 -14.41 25.39 -2.69
C ARG A 327 -14.06 25.78 -1.26
N TRP A 328 -12.79 26.09 -1.03
CA TRP A 328 -12.24 26.25 0.31
C TRP A 328 -12.09 27.73 0.67
N PRO A 329 -12.39 28.13 1.92
CA PRO A 329 -12.14 29.49 2.36
C PRO A 329 -10.63 29.78 2.34
N LEU A 330 -10.25 30.98 1.93
CA LEU A 330 -8.88 31.46 2.13
C LEU A 330 -8.59 31.59 3.63
N PHE A 331 -7.41 31.16 4.05
CA PHE A 331 -6.94 31.39 5.42
C PHE A 331 -5.83 32.45 5.41
N ARG A 332 -5.98 33.51 6.21
CA ARG A 332 -4.94 34.53 6.38
C ARG A 332 -4.37 34.44 7.78
N ASP A 333 -3.07 34.20 7.90
CA ASP A 333 -2.40 34.12 9.19
C ASP A 333 -2.17 35.51 9.83
N ALA A 334 -1.66 35.53 11.06
CA ALA A 334 -1.38 36.76 11.80
C ALA A 334 -0.31 37.66 11.15
N HIS A 335 0.46 37.11 10.21
CA HIS A 335 1.51 37.82 9.47
C HIS A 335 1.07 38.23 8.06
N GLY A 336 -0.19 37.96 7.70
CA GLY A 336 -0.78 38.35 6.43
C GLY A 336 -0.50 37.39 5.28
N THR A 337 0.12 36.23 5.52
CA THR A 337 0.25 35.18 4.50
C THR A 337 -1.13 34.61 4.20
N VAL A 338 -1.44 34.42 2.92
CA VAL A 338 -2.71 33.82 2.47
C VAL A 338 -2.47 32.39 2.00
N TRP A 339 -3.15 31.46 2.65
CA TRP A 339 -3.09 30.03 2.44
C TRP A 339 -4.35 29.57 1.70
N GLN A 340 -4.17 28.62 0.78
CA GLN A 340 -5.24 28.12 -0.09
C GLN A 340 -5.46 26.64 0.14
N GLY A 341 -6.73 26.23 0.22
CA GLY A 341 -7.11 24.83 0.40
C GLY A 341 -7.20 24.05 -0.91
N SER A 342 -6.95 22.75 -0.82
CA SER A 342 -7.29 21.76 -1.85
C SER A 342 -7.37 20.38 -1.22
N VAL A 343 -8.22 19.51 -1.79
CA VAL A 343 -8.27 18.08 -1.46
C VAL A 343 -7.85 17.27 -2.67
N PHE A 344 -6.84 16.42 -2.52
CA PHE A 344 -6.28 15.72 -3.67
C PHE A 344 -5.53 14.43 -3.31
N GLY A 345 -5.18 13.67 -4.35
CA GLY A 345 -4.46 12.40 -4.24
C GLY A 345 -5.40 11.20 -4.25
N ASN A 346 -5.01 10.06 -3.67
CA ASN A 346 -5.87 8.87 -3.62
C ASN A 346 -6.93 9.03 -2.51
N LEU A 347 -8.10 9.55 -2.88
CA LEU A 347 -9.19 9.86 -1.95
C LEU A 347 -10.23 8.75 -1.90
N GLY A 348 -10.40 8.03 -3.02
CA GLY A 348 -11.45 7.02 -3.20
C GLY A 348 -12.86 7.61 -3.31
N VAL A 349 -12.95 8.93 -3.51
CA VAL A 349 -14.21 9.67 -3.68
C VAL A 349 -13.95 10.92 -4.50
N ASP A 350 -14.94 11.40 -5.25
CA ASP A 350 -14.86 12.70 -5.92
C ASP A 350 -14.79 13.80 -4.85
N PRO A 351 -13.66 14.54 -4.74
CA PRO A 351 -13.54 15.60 -3.77
C PRO A 351 -14.64 16.61 -3.97
N LYS A 352 -15.04 16.97 -5.20
CA LYS A 352 -15.97 18.07 -5.48
C LYS A 352 -17.36 17.87 -4.87
N THR A 353 -17.77 16.62 -4.62
CA THR A 353 -19.10 16.29 -4.10
C THR A 353 -19.09 15.72 -2.69
N SER A 354 -17.98 15.16 -2.21
CA SER A 354 -17.91 14.54 -0.87
C SER A 354 -18.07 15.57 0.24
N THR A 355 -18.79 15.22 1.30
CA THR A 355 -18.93 16.02 2.54
C THR A 355 -17.95 15.63 3.63
N ASP A 356 -17.05 14.69 3.35
CA ASP A 356 -16.12 14.13 4.35
C ASP A 356 -14.86 14.99 4.55
N PHE A 357 -14.73 16.04 3.75
CA PHE A 357 -13.68 17.05 3.86
C PHE A 357 -14.28 18.37 4.29
N ASP A 358 -13.69 19.00 5.30
CA ASP A 358 -14.12 20.30 5.78
C ASP A 358 -12.93 21.15 6.23
N ALA A 359 -13.03 22.46 5.98
CA ALA A 359 -12.01 23.44 6.34
C ALA A 359 -12.67 24.73 6.82
N THR A 360 -12.39 25.10 8.06
CA THR A 360 -12.93 26.31 8.69
C THR A 360 -11.79 27.23 9.09
N ALA A 361 -11.78 28.44 8.52
CA ALA A 361 -10.92 29.53 8.95
C ALA A 361 -11.67 30.41 9.97
N SER A 362 -11.01 30.75 11.08
CA SER A 362 -11.58 31.62 12.12
C SER A 362 -10.55 32.61 12.66
N GLY A 363 -11.01 33.67 13.31
CA GLY A 363 -10.18 34.80 13.73
C GLY A 363 -9.76 35.69 12.56
N THR A 364 -9.32 36.91 12.88
CA THR A 364 -8.73 37.83 11.91
C THR A 364 -7.45 38.40 12.48
N ALA A 365 -6.52 38.85 11.63
CA ALA A 365 -5.29 39.50 12.08
C ALA A 365 -5.53 40.75 12.97
N ASN A 366 -6.76 41.28 12.96
CA ASN A 366 -7.16 42.53 13.61
C ASN A 366 -8.09 42.32 14.83
N THR A 367 -8.27 41.09 15.31
CA THR A 367 -9.10 40.76 16.50
C THR A 367 -8.26 40.17 17.63
N ALA A 368 -8.80 40.16 18.86
CA ALA A 368 -8.14 39.56 20.03
C ALA A 368 -7.92 38.03 19.92
N ASP A 369 -8.62 37.36 19.00
CA ASP A 369 -8.43 35.93 18.71
C ASP A 369 -7.39 35.74 17.60
N SER A 370 -6.32 35.01 17.90
CA SER A 370 -5.32 34.60 16.89
C SER A 370 -5.98 33.80 15.76
N PRO A 371 -5.67 34.09 14.47
CA PRO A 371 -6.16 33.33 13.34
C PRO A 371 -5.92 31.82 13.49
N ALA A 372 -6.93 31.03 13.11
CA ALA A 372 -6.88 29.58 13.18
C ALA A 372 -7.50 28.93 11.96
N LEU A 373 -6.97 27.76 11.61
CA LEU A 373 -7.44 26.92 10.53
C LEU A 373 -7.74 25.52 11.08
N THR A 374 -9.00 25.11 11.04
CA THR A 374 -9.41 23.74 11.37
C THR A 374 -9.61 22.95 10.10
N LEU A 375 -8.89 21.83 9.97
CA LEU A 375 -9.00 20.89 8.86
C LEU A 375 -9.60 19.57 9.36
N LYS A 376 -10.54 19.01 8.59
CA LYS A 376 -11.20 17.75 8.90
C LYS A 376 -11.23 16.85 7.68
N VAL A 377 -10.91 15.57 7.91
CA VAL A 377 -11.11 14.47 6.97
C VAL A 377 -11.82 13.33 7.68
N ALA A 378 -12.85 12.76 7.06
CA ALA A 378 -13.67 11.66 7.59
C ALA A 378 -13.85 10.54 6.54
N GLY A 379 -14.65 9.52 6.88
CA GLY A 379 -15.09 8.48 5.92
C GLY A 379 -14.00 7.57 5.40
N ASN A 380 -12.85 7.45 6.10
CA ASN A 380 -11.66 6.75 5.62
C ASN A 380 -11.06 7.33 4.31
N HIS A 381 -11.38 8.57 3.96
CA HIS A 381 -10.89 9.19 2.73
C HIS A 381 -9.48 9.76 2.88
N GLY A 382 -8.68 9.60 1.83
CA GLY A 382 -7.25 9.90 1.88
C GLY A 382 -6.47 8.95 2.79
N LYS A 383 -5.14 9.01 2.73
CA LYS A 383 -4.18 8.31 3.59
C LYS A 383 -2.76 8.72 3.22
N ILE A 384 -1.83 8.49 4.14
CA ILE A 384 -0.40 8.45 3.86
C ILE A 384 0.06 6.99 4.03
N ALA A 385 0.41 6.33 2.94
CA ALA A 385 0.85 4.93 2.92
C ALA A 385 1.92 4.69 1.86
N GLY A 386 2.43 3.46 1.74
CA GLY A 386 3.52 3.12 0.81
C GLY A 386 3.30 3.66 -0.61
N ASN A 387 2.11 3.47 -1.17
CA ASN A 387 1.75 3.86 -2.54
C ASN A 387 0.61 4.87 -2.63
N ASP A 388 0.19 5.43 -1.50
CA ASP A 388 -0.97 6.30 -1.43
C ASP A 388 -0.62 7.60 -0.73
N ASP A 389 -0.90 8.70 -1.41
CA ASP A 389 -0.97 10.03 -0.82
C ASP A 389 -2.34 10.59 -1.16
N GLY A 390 -3.17 10.84 -0.15
CA GLY A 390 -4.46 11.49 -0.30
C GLY A 390 -4.76 12.33 0.93
N MET A 391 -4.99 13.63 0.75
CA MET A 391 -5.09 14.57 1.87
C MET A 391 -5.89 15.82 1.54
N LEU A 392 -6.37 16.49 2.59
CA LEU A 392 -6.74 17.90 2.58
C LEU A 392 -5.50 18.70 2.96
N MET A 393 -5.06 19.63 2.10
CA MET A 393 -3.91 20.49 2.36
C MET A 393 -4.25 21.96 2.15
N TYR A 394 -3.75 22.81 3.06
CA TYR A 394 -3.70 24.26 2.90
C TYR A 394 -2.26 24.70 2.66
N PHE A 395 -1.99 25.38 1.55
CA PHE A 395 -0.63 25.60 1.08
C PHE A 395 -0.37 27.03 0.60
N VAL A 396 0.92 27.35 0.51
CA VAL A 396 1.49 28.42 -0.31
C VAL A 396 2.47 27.81 -1.31
N GLN A 397 2.61 28.47 -2.46
CA GLN A 397 3.60 28.14 -3.47
C GLN A 397 4.83 29.03 -3.27
N LEU A 398 6.01 28.41 -3.17
CA LEU A 398 7.30 29.07 -3.09
C LEU A 398 8.18 28.63 -4.28
N PRO A 399 9.16 29.45 -4.70
CA PRO A 399 10.22 28.98 -5.60
C PRO A 399 10.90 27.73 -5.02
N ALA A 400 11.25 26.76 -5.86
CA ALA A 400 11.82 25.49 -5.40
C ALA A 400 13.14 25.63 -4.62
N ASN A 401 13.88 26.72 -4.84
CA ASN A 401 15.12 27.04 -4.13
C ASN A 401 14.93 27.96 -2.93
N ALA A 402 13.70 28.24 -2.51
CA ALA A 402 13.43 29.11 -1.38
C ALA A 402 13.92 28.48 -0.07
N GLU A 403 14.66 29.24 0.73
CA GLU A 403 14.94 28.88 2.12
C GLU A 403 13.79 29.37 2.99
N PHE A 404 13.25 28.50 3.84
CA PHE A 404 12.11 28.87 4.67
C PHE A 404 12.07 28.13 6.00
N THR A 405 11.36 28.69 6.96
CA THR A 405 10.91 28.02 8.16
C THR A 405 9.40 28.22 8.31
N LEU A 406 8.64 27.13 8.38
CA LEU A 406 7.22 27.13 8.72
C LEU A 406 7.05 26.53 10.12
N THR A 407 6.37 27.26 11.01
CA THR A 407 5.94 26.77 12.32
C THR A 407 4.44 26.92 12.51
N ALA A 408 3.85 25.98 13.25
CA ALA A 408 2.48 26.09 13.75
C ALA A 408 2.28 25.29 15.05
N THR A 409 1.25 25.63 15.81
CA THR A 409 0.74 24.80 16.91
C THR A 409 -0.50 24.03 16.41
N ALA A 410 -0.41 22.71 16.34
CA ALA A 410 -1.54 21.83 16.05
C ALA A 410 -2.27 21.46 17.35
N THR A 411 -3.60 21.54 17.35
CA THR A 411 -4.49 21.00 18.40
C THR A 411 -5.29 19.85 17.82
N ILE A 412 -5.19 18.67 18.42
CA ILE A 412 -5.88 17.46 17.95
C ILE A 412 -7.33 17.51 18.45
N GLU A 413 -8.29 17.76 17.56
CA GLU A 413 -9.71 17.82 17.93
C GLU A 413 -10.36 16.43 17.88
N ALA A 414 -9.95 15.60 16.92
CA ALA A 414 -10.35 14.20 16.80
C ALA A 414 -9.32 13.43 15.96
N ILE A 415 -9.04 12.17 16.32
CA ILE A 415 -8.16 11.30 15.55
C ILE A 415 -8.49 9.83 15.80
N ASP A 416 -8.51 9.02 14.75
CA ASP A 416 -8.56 7.56 14.84
C ASP A 416 -7.14 6.99 14.99
N SER A 417 -6.56 7.12 16.18
CA SER A 417 -5.14 6.77 16.43
C SER A 417 -4.84 5.27 16.41
N ALA A 418 -5.86 4.41 16.34
CA ALA A 418 -5.69 2.98 16.12
C ALA A 418 -5.43 2.63 14.64
N ASN A 419 -5.73 3.55 13.73
CA ASN A 419 -5.61 3.34 12.29
C ASN A 419 -4.26 3.84 11.78
N GLU A 420 -3.45 2.92 11.26
CA GLU A 420 -2.07 3.20 10.85
C GLU A 420 -1.93 4.18 9.66
N GLN A 421 -3.05 4.54 9.03
CA GLN A 421 -3.12 5.34 7.80
C GLN A 421 -3.57 6.79 8.05
N VAL A 422 -3.79 7.16 9.32
CA VAL A 422 -4.17 8.51 9.76
C VAL A 422 -2.92 9.37 9.92
N SER A 423 -2.99 10.62 9.44
CA SER A 423 -1.87 11.55 9.55
C SER A 423 -2.31 13.01 9.55
N TYR A 424 -1.53 13.87 10.21
CA TYR A 424 -1.68 15.32 10.15
C TYR A 424 -0.30 15.97 10.32
N GLY A 425 -0.17 17.22 9.88
CA GLY A 425 1.02 17.98 10.20
C GLY A 425 1.32 19.14 9.26
N LEU A 426 2.61 19.45 9.14
CA LEU A 426 3.15 20.34 8.13
C LEU A 426 3.81 19.53 7.02
N MET A 427 3.72 20.00 5.79
CA MET A 427 4.31 19.34 4.63
C MET A 427 4.91 20.36 3.68
N VAL A 428 6.01 19.98 3.04
CA VAL A 428 6.54 20.57 1.81
C VAL A 428 6.61 19.49 0.74
N ARG A 429 6.12 19.78 -0.46
CA ARG A 429 6.02 18.83 -1.58
C ARG A 429 6.34 19.48 -2.92
N ASP A 430 6.74 18.69 -3.91
CA ASP A 430 7.08 19.15 -5.27
C ASP A 430 5.94 19.02 -6.29
N ASP A 431 4.72 18.76 -5.83
CA ASP A 431 3.53 18.75 -6.66
C ASP A 431 2.33 19.28 -5.87
N MET A 432 1.31 19.77 -6.58
CA MET A 432 0.06 20.19 -5.97
C MET A 432 -1.05 20.07 -6.99
N LEU A 433 -2.17 19.47 -6.58
CA LEU A 433 -3.35 19.30 -7.42
C LEU A 433 -4.53 20.03 -6.78
N ILE A 434 -5.41 20.59 -7.62
CA ILE A 434 -6.61 21.30 -7.15
C ILE A 434 -7.83 20.39 -7.27
N ASP A 435 -8.39 20.01 -6.11
CA ASP A 435 -9.65 19.27 -5.97
C ASP A 435 -9.74 18.04 -6.91
N ARG A 436 -8.76 17.14 -6.81
CA ARG A 436 -8.58 16.02 -7.74
C ARG A 436 -8.30 14.69 -7.01
N ASP A 437 -9.23 13.74 -7.18
CA ASP A 437 -8.96 12.33 -6.89
C ASP A 437 -8.06 11.73 -7.98
N THR A 438 -6.98 11.09 -7.56
CA THR A 438 -6.08 10.34 -8.43
C THR A 438 -5.36 9.26 -7.63
N PRO A 439 -5.43 7.98 -8.06
CA PRO A 439 -4.63 6.93 -7.44
C PRO A 439 -3.15 7.02 -7.83
N ALA A 440 -2.83 7.81 -8.86
CA ALA A 440 -1.47 7.92 -9.33
C ALA A 440 -0.66 8.86 -8.44
N MET A 441 0.36 8.29 -7.82
CA MET A 441 1.34 9.00 -7.01
C MET A 441 2.31 9.75 -7.93
N MET A 442 2.40 11.07 -7.73
CA MET A 442 3.19 11.96 -8.57
C MET A 442 4.38 12.54 -7.82
N GLY A 443 4.19 13.33 -6.77
CA GLY A 443 5.28 14.04 -6.11
C GLY A 443 5.99 13.33 -4.96
N ASP A 444 7.08 13.96 -4.55
CA ASP A 444 7.89 13.68 -3.38
C ASP A 444 7.61 14.77 -2.31
N TYR A 445 7.88 14.48 -1.03
CA TYR A 445 7.60 15.43 0.05
C TYR A 445 8.41 15.17 1.32
N ALA A 446 8.58 16.19 2.16
CA ALA A 446 8.99 16.06 3.55
C ALA A 446 7.89 16.59 4.48
N ALA A 447 7.61 15.88 5.56
CA ALA A 447 6.48 16.17 6.44
C ALA A 447 6.80 15.90 7.91
N VAL A 448 6.24 16.74 8.78
CA VAL A 448 6.37 16.65 10.24
C VAL A 448 4.99 16.63 10.88
N GLY A 449 4.77 15.69 11.79
CA GLY A 449 3.49 15.54 12.49
C GLY A 449 3.18 14.09 12.79
N TYR A 450 1.91 13.80 13.06
CA TYR A 450 1.50 12.46 13.46
C TYR A 450 1.56 11.47 12.31
N ARG A 451 2.16 10.32 12.63
CA ARG A 451 2.02 9.06 11.93
C ARG A 451 1.93 7.98 13.01
N PHE A 452 1.33 6.84 12.69
CA PHE A 452 1.17 5.73 13.64
C PHE A 452 2.50 5.22 14.22
N HIS A 453 3.56 5.20 13.41
CA HIS A 453 4.93 4.96 13.88
C HIS A 453 5.50 6.21 14.56
N ALA A 454 6.14 6.04 15.71
CA ALA A 454 6.81 7.13 16.42
C ALA A 454 8.03 7.61 15.63
N VAL A 455 7.85 8.60 14.78
CA VAL A 455 8.93 9.21 14.01
C VAL A 455 8.90 10.72 14.16
N THR A 456 10.08 11.33 14.15
CA THR A 456 10.26 12.79 14.24
C THR A 456 9.81 13.52 12.97
N GLY A 457 9.72 12.79 11.86
CA GLY A 457 9.21 13.23 10.58
C GLY A 457 9.15 12.05 9.61
N PHE A 458 8.57 12.26 8.44
CA PHE A 458 8.46 11.28 7.37
C PHE A 458 8.42 12.00 6.03
N GLY A 459 8.60 11.26 4.95
CA GLY A 459 8.63 11.88 3.63
C GLY A 459 8.46 10.85 2.53
N ARG A 460 8.40 11.33 1.30
CA ARG A 460 8.46 10.50 0.11
C ARG A 460 9.62 10.97 -0.74
N ARG A 461 10.46 10.03 -1.15
CA ARG A 461 11.63 10.29 -1.98
C ARG A 461 11.70 9.25 -3.09
N GLY A 462 11.72 9.72 -4.34
CA GLY A 462 11.72 8.82 -5.50
C GLY A 462 10.50 7.89 -5.54
N GLY A 463 9.38 8.30 -4.93
CA GLY A 463 8.18 7.49 -4.75
C GLY A 463 8.17 6.57 -3.52
N THR A 464 9.26 6.41 -2.79
CA THR A 464 9.30 5.55 -1.59
C THR A 464 8.94 6.36 -0.35
N LEU A 465 7.99 5.86 0.45
CA LEU A 465 7.66 6.43 1.77
C LEU A 465 8.79 6.09 2.75
N ILE A 466 9.43 7.12 3.29
CA ILE A 466 10.55 7.02 4.21
C ILE A 466 10.18 7.57 5.59
N SER A 467 10.78 6.98 6.62
CA SER A 467 10.65 7.42 8.02
C SER A 467 11.93 8.12 8.44
N GLY A 468 11.77 9.22 9.20
CA GLY A 468 12.87 9.83 9.94
C GLY A 468 13.22 9.03 11.20
N PRO A 469 14.14 9.55 12.03
CA PRO A 469 14.50 8.96 13.31
C PRO A 469 13.30 8.73 14.23
N GLU A 470 13.39 7.70 15.08
CA GLU A 470 12.38 7.39 16.10
C GLU A 470 12.14 8.61 17.01
N ALA A 471 10.86 8.91 17.27
CA ALA A 471 10.46 9.97 18.20
C ALA A 471 10.36 9.41 19.63
N ALA A 472 11.07 10.06 20.57
CA ALA A 472 10.99 9.72 21.99
C ALA A 472 9.65 10.14 22.62
N LEU A 473 9.05 11.22 22.11
CA LEU A 473 7.75 11.72 22.52
C LEU A 473 6.73 11.50 21.39
N ARG A 474 5.58 10.94 21.74
CA ARG A 474 4.43 10.74 20.84
C ARG A 474 3.37 11.78 21.17
N TYR A 475 2.69 12.26 20.12
CA TYR A 475 1.55 13.14 20.25
C TYR A 475 0.41 12.61 19.39
N GLY A 476 -0.74 12.33 19.98
CA GLY A 476 -1.85 11.64 19.30
C GLY A 476 -3.14 11.58 20.11
N ASP A 477 -3.20 12.30 21.24
CA ASP A 477 -4.36 12.30 22.11
C ASP A 477 -5.24 13.54 21.85
N VAL A 478 -6.56 13.35 21.91
CA VAL A 478 -7.52 14.45 21.72
C VAL A 478 -7.30 15.53 22.79
N GLY A 479 -7.25 16.79 22.34
CA GLY A 479 -6.98 17.98 23.14
C GLY A 479 -5.50 18.33 23.27
N GLU A 480 -4.60 17.44 22.83
CA GLU A 480 -3.16 17.69 22.88
C GLU A 480 -2.75 18.82 21.92
N ARG A 481 -1.80 19.63 22.37
CA ARG A 481 -1.25 20.77 21.62
C ARG A 481 0.21 20.51 21.30
N VAL A 482 0.55 20.53 20.03
CA VAL A 482 1.86 20.12 19.54
C VAL A 482 2.45 21.21 18.66
N ARG A 483 3.68 21.62 18.94
CA ARG A 483 4.41 22.53 18.07
C ARG A 483 5.03 21.76 16.92
N LEU A 484 4.85 22.25 15.70
CA LEU A 484 5.39 21.67 14.47
C LEU A 484 6.32 22.67 13.81
N GLU A 485 7.44 22.18 13.26
CA GLU A 485 8.39 23.01 12.53
C GLU A 485 9.02 22.23 11.37
N VAL A 486 9.00 22.83 10.18
CA VAL A 486 9.76 22.41 9.01
C VAL A 486 10.63 23.58 8.54
N THR A 487 11.92 23.31 8.38
CA THR A 487 12.87 24.25 7.77
C THR A 487 13.39 23.64 6.47
N GLY A 488 13.29 24.39 5.37
CA GLY A 488 13.82 24.00 4.07
C GLY A 488 15.04 24.84 3.70
N THR A 489 16.06 24.18 3.14
CA THR A 489 17.27 24.80 2.58
C THR A 489 17.56 24.20 1.20
N ALA A 490 18.61 24.68 0.53
CA ALA A 490 19.06 24.10 -0.74
C ALA A 490 19.56 22.64 -0.63
N ASP A 491 19.87 22.19 0.59
CA ASP A 491 20.47 20.89 0.90
C ASP A 491 19.46 19.86 1.43
N GLY A 492 18.25 20.29 1.81
CA GLY A 492 17.19 19.41 2.29
C GLY A 492 16.32 20.04 3.37
N TYR A 493 15.77 19.19 4.24
CA TYR A 493 14.77 19.59 5.23
C TYR A 493 15.15 19.19 6.65
N THR A 494 14.83 20.07 7.60
CA THR A 494 14.93 19.79 9.04
C THR A 494 13.54 19.84 9.65
N LEU A 495 13.17 18.77 10.35
CA LEU A 495 11.84 18.52 10.88
C LEU A 495 11.88 18.45 12.41
N ARG A 496 10.91 19.06 13.10
CA ARG A 496 10.77 18.97 14.55
C ARG A 496 9.31 18.75 14.95
N PHE A 497 9.05 17.60 15.57
CA PHE A 497 7.73 17.21 16.05
C PHE A 497 7.60 17.38 17.57
N GLY A 498 6.90 18.42 17.99
CA GLY A 498 6.75 18.79 19.40
C GLY A 498 8.09 19.10 20.05
N ASP A 499 8.32 18.52 21.23
CA ASP A 499 9.54 18.68 22.02
C ASP A 499 10.60 17.61 21.69
N ASN A 500 10.40 16.81 20.65
CA ASN A 500 11.45 15.93 20.14
C ASN A 500 12.63 16.76 19.58
N PRO A 501 13.85 16.19 19.54
CA PRO A 501 14.96 16.78 18.80
C PRO A 501 14.60 17.00 17.34
N ALA A 502 15.16 18.06 16.74
CA ALA A 502 15.06 18.27 15.31
C ALA A 502 15.86 17.20 14.54
N ALA A 503 15.33 16.75 13.41
CA ALA A 503 15.92 15.72 12.58
C ALA A 503 16.04 16.17 11.12
N SER A 504 17.23 15.99 10.54
CA SER A 504 17.46 16.09 9.09
C SER A 504 17.76 14.73 8.45
N GLN A 505 18.12 13.73 9.27
CA GLN A 505 18.51 12.42 8.78
C GLN A 505 17.39 11.81 7.92
N GLY A 506 17.71 11.51 6.67
CA GLY A 506 16.79 10.93 5.71
C GLY A 506 16.00 11.97 4.91
N PHE A 507 16.20 13.27 5.14
CA PHE A 507 15.52 14.38 4.46
C PHE A 507 16.48 15.27 3.65
N ASP A 508 17.65 14.74 3.32
CA ASP A 508 18.72 15.39 2.56
C ASP A 508 18.48 15.22 1.04
N TYR A 509 17.37 15.76 0.53
CA TYR A 509 17.01 15.71 -0.89
C TYR A 509 16.22 16.94 -1.33
N ARG A 510 16.19 17.16 -2.65
CA ARG A 510 15.42 18.25 -3.27
C ARG A 510 14.03 17.78 -3.69
N LEU A 511 13.10 18.71 -3.63
CA LEU A 511 11.71 18.54 -4.08
C LEU A 511 11.54 19.30 -5.41
N THR A 512 12.04 18.70 -6.49
CA THR A 512 12.06 19.30 -7.83
C THR A 512 11.76 18.28 -8.94
N THR A 513 11.28 17.09 -8.59
CA THR A 513 11.15 15.98 -9.53
C THR A 513 9.89 16.14 -10.38
N VAL A 514 8.81 16.66 -9.81
CA VAL A 514 7.55 16.90 -10.51
C VAL A 514 7.37 18.35 -10.93
N ASP A 515 7.45 19.29 -9.98
CA ASP A 515 7.53 20.73 -10.22
C ASP A 515 8.97 21.20 -9.98
N PRO A 516 9.78 21.42 -11.04
CA PRO A 516 11.16 21.85 -10.86
C PRO A 516 11.28 23.32 -10.45
N GLU A 517 10.21 24.10 -10.59
CA GLU A 517 10.23 25.55 -10.36
C GLU A 517 9.66 25.92 -8.99
N HIS A 518 8.80 25.08 -8.41
CA HIS A 518 8.10 25.39 -7.17
C HIS A 518 8.07 24.26 -6.15
N VAL A 519 7.94 24.65 -4.89
CA VAL A 519 7.52 23.78 -3.79
C VAL A 519 6.27 24.32 -3.13
N TYR A 520 5.45 23.42 -2.61
CA TYR A 520 4.19 23.74 -1.97
C TYR A 520 4.29 23.43 -0.48
N VAL A 521 4.24 24.46 0.34
CA VAL A 521 4.45 24.38 1.80
C VAL A 521 3.14 24.63 2.51
N GLY A 522 2.78 23.82 3.50
CA GLY A 522 1.45 23.92 4.10
C GLY A 522 1.14 23.01 5.28
N PHE A 523 -0.14 23.00 5.64
CA PHE A 523 -0.74 22.14 6.66
C PHE A 523 -1.54 21.05 5.96
N PHE A 524 -1.53 19.83 6.48
CA PHE A 524 -2.33 18.75 5.92
C PHE A 524 -3.01 17.91 7.00
N VAL A 525 -4.10 17.27 6.59
CA VAL A 525 -4.79 16.21 7.34
C VAL A 525 -5.19 15.10 6.35
N ALA A 526 -5.02 13.85 6.77
CA ALA A 526 -5.38 12.66 6.01
C ALA A 526 -6.09 11.67 6.93
N ARG A 527 -7.22 11.11 6.45
CA ARG A 527 -8.02 10.04 7.05
C ARG A 527 -8.47 10.25 8.50
N ASN A 528 -9.78 10.36 8.73
CA ASN A 528 -10.40 10.33 10.08
C ASN A 528 -9.71 11.19 11.16
N ALA A 529 -9.31 12.40 10.79
CA ALA A 529 -8.64 13.32 11.69
C ALA A 529 -9.25 14.72 11.57
N THR A 530 -9.29 15.45 12.68
CA THR A 530 -9.68 16.85 12.77
C THR A 530 -8.63 17.59 13.60
N VAL A 531 -8.00 18.60 13.00
CA VAL A 531 -6.88 19.32 13.61
C VAL A 531 -7.03 20.81 13.41
N THR A 532 -6.84 21.58 14.49
CA THR A 532 -6.81 23.04 14.46
C THR A 532 -5.38 23.55 14.51
N PHE A 533 -4.96 24.32 13.51
CA PHE A 533 -3.67 24.97 13.43
C PHE A 533 -3.76 26.43 13.88
N ARG A 534 -2.86 26.85 14.76
CA ARG A 534 -2.70 28.22 15.31
C ARG A 534 -1.24 28.63 15.31
N ASP A 535 -1.00 29.90 15.64
CA ASP A 535 0.35 30.47 15.79
C ASP A 535 1.22 30.23 14.54
N VAL A 536 0.56 30.29 13.37
CA VAL A 536 1.16 30.04 12.07
C VAL A 536 2.16 31.13 11.74
N ARG A 537 3.38 30.73 11.39
CA ARG A 537 4.43 31.64 10.94
C ARG A 537 5.25 30.99 9.84
N LEU A 538 5.22 31.61 8.65
CA LEU A 538 6.12 31.32 7.55
C LEU A 538 7.16 32.43 7.45
N GLN A 539 8.44 32.07 7.51
CA GLN A 539 9.55 32.95 7.22
C GLN A 539 10.26 32.45 5.98
N VAL A 540 10.43 33.32 4.97
CA VAL A 540 11.16 32.99 3.75
C VAL A 540 12.39 33.90 3.67
N THR A 541 13.57 33.31 3.52
CA THR A 541 14.84 33.99 3.38
C THR A 541 15.30 33.92 1.92
N GLY A 542 15.54 35.09 1.30
CA GLY A 542 15.92 35.18 -0.10
C GLY A 542 17.44 35.31 -0.28
N ASN A 543 17.99 34.57 -1.24
CA ASN A 543 19.31 34.88 -1.82
C ASN A 543 19.22 36.15 -2.69
N GLY A 544 19.27 37.32 -2.05
CA GLY A 544 19.82 38.56 -2.61
C GLY A 544 19.17 39.21 -3.86
N GLN A 545 18.11 38.66 -4.45
CA GLN A 545 17.31 39.34 -5.48
C GLN A 545 15.86 39.43 -5.00
N ALA A 546 15.23 40.58 -5.22
CA ALA A 546 13.82 40.79 -4.92
C ALA A 546 12.99 39.75 -5.68
N MET A 547 12.61 38.67 -5.01
CA MET A 547 11.72 37.65 -5.56
C MET A 547 10.27 38.04 -5.29
N ALA A 548 9.41 37.71 -6.25
CA ALA A 548 7.98 37.94 -6.20
C ALA A 548 7.42 37.49 -4.85
N LYS A 549 6.57 38.32 -4.25
CA LYS A 549 5.81 37.96 -3.06
C LYS A 549 5.09 36.61 -3.33
N PRO A 550 4.77 35.82 -2.29
CA PRO A 550 3.95 34.62 -2.46
C PRO A 550 2.77 34.97 -3.37
N ALA A 551 2.50 34.15 -4.40
CA ALA A 551 1.53 34.46 -5.47
C ALA A 551 0.11 34.83 -4.94
N ASN A 552 -0.13 34.62 -3.64
CA ASN A 552 -1.38 34.83 -2.93
C ASN A 552 -1.41 36.09 -2.05
N THR A 553 -0.40 36.96 -2.11
CA THR A 553 -0.40 38.24 -1.38
C THR A 553 -1.12 39.32 -2.19
N THR A 554 -2.42 39.48 -1.98
CA THR A 554 -3.09 40.72 -2.39
C THR A 554 -2.57 41.87 -1.52
N GLU A 555 -1.80 42.78 -2.12
CA GLU A 555 -1.65 44.15 -1.60
C GLU A 555 -3.02 44.82 -1.68
N GLN A 556 -3.61 45.12 -0.52
CA GLN A 556 -4.56 46.24 -0.46
C GLN A 556 -3.72 47.51 -0.46
N GLU A 557 -3.63 48.18 -1.60
CA GLU A 557 -3.35 49.62 -1.60
C GLU A 557 -4.52 50.30 -0.89
N GLU A 558 -4.21 51.01 0.20
CA GLU A 558 -5.13 51.91 0.89
C GLU A 558 -5.68 52.97 -0.09
N GLN A 559 -7.01 53.11 -0.15
CA GLN A 559 -7.69 54.38 -0.41
C GLN A 559 -8.81 54.59 0.60
#